data_AF-A0A1T5M7E5-F1
#
_entry.id   AF-A0A1T5M7E5-F1
#
_cell.length_a   1.000
_cell.length_b   1.000
_cell.length_c   1.000
_cell.angle_alpha   90.00
_cell.angle_beta   90.00
_cell.angle_gamma   90.00
#
_symmetry.space_group_name_H-M   'P 1'
#
loop_
_entity.id
_entity.type
_entity.pdbx_description
1 polymer ?
#
loop_
_entity_poly.entity_id
_entity_poly.type
_entity_poly.pdbx_seq_one_letter_code
_entity_poly.pdbx_strand_id
1 'polypeptide(L)'
;MSIIFYNNEEEKKKAYESKKKEEESGNLKLCTEVLPLIKFFPAENYHQKYYLQLVRELMKEFSSMYSNFNDFINSTSAAHVNGYIKGCGSIKMLMEEIEDLGLSEKSNNRLIEIVKGYGR
;
A
#
# COMPACT_ATOMS: atom_id res chain seq x y z
N MET A 1 -10.51 -16.05 2.11
CA MET A 1 -11.78 -15.31 2.21
C MET A 1 -11.62 -14.01 1.42
N SER A 2 -12.64 -13.60 0.67
CA SER A 2 -12.63 -12.36 -0.14
C SER A 2 -13.85 -11.52 0.24
N ILE A 3 -13.64 -10.25 0.59
CA ILE A 3 -14.69 -9.38 1.12
C ILE A 3 -14.43 -7.92 0.75
N ILE A 4 -15.50 -7.19 0.51
CA ILE A 4 -15.54 -5.73 0.39
C ILE A 4 -16.45 -5.21 1.49
N PHE A 5 -15.90 -4.35 2.35
CA PHE A 5 -16.68 -3.64 3.36
C PHE A 5 -17.05 -2.25 2.83
N TYR A 6 -18.34 -1.90 2.82
CA TYR A 6 -18.81 -0.58 2.40
C TYR A 6 -19.21 0.29 3.59
N ASN A 7 -18.94 1.58 3.51
CA ASN A 7 -19.28 2.58 4.52
C ASN A 7 -20.56 3.37 4.17
N ASN A 8 -20.96 3.39 2.90
CA ASN A 8 -22.16 4.07 2.41
C ASN A 8 -22.80 3.33 1.22
N GLU A 9 -24.01 3.74 0.84
CA GLU A 9 -24.75 3.10 -0.26
C GLU A 9 -24.10 3.32 -1.64
N GLU A 10 -23.32 4.39 -1.83
CA GLU A 10 -22.60 4.63 -3.08
C GLU A 10 -21.49 3.59 -3.29
N GLU A 11 -20.68 3.35 -2.26
CA GLU A 11 -19.64 2.31 -2.26
C GLU A 11 -20.25 0.92 -2.47
N LYS A 12 -21.36 0.63 -1.78
CA LYS A 12 -22.10 -0.63 -1.96
C LYS A 12 -22.55 -0.82 -3.40
N LYS A 13 -23.15 0.21 -4.01
CA LYS A 13 -23.58 0.17 -5.41
C LYS A 13 -22.39 -0.09 -6.35
N LYS A 14 -21.30 0.66 -6.21
CA LYS A 14 -20.08 0.48 -7.02
C LYS A 14 -19.48 -0.92 -6.86
N ALA A 15 -19.46 -1.47 -5.64
CA ALA A 15 -18.95 -2.81 -5.37
C ALA A 15 -19.78 -3.89 -6.09
N TYR A 16 -21.12 -3.81 -6.05
CA TYR A 16 -21.99 -4.74 -6.77
C TYR A 16 -21.90 -4.59 -8.28
N GLU A 17 -21.84 -3.35 -8.79
CA GLU A 17 -21.68 -3.09 -10.23
C GLU A 17 -20.36 -3.64 -10.76
N SER A 18 -19.25 -3.39 -10.06
CA SER A 18 -17.94 -3.94 -10.43
C SER A 18 -17.91 -5.47 -10.34
N LYS A 19 -18.53 -6.06 -9.30
CA LYS A 19 -18.61 -7.51 -9.15
C LYS A 19 -19.38 -8.14 -10.33
N LYS A 20 -20.56 -7.60 -10.65
CA LYS A 20 -21.38 -8.09 -11.75
C LYS A 20 -20.64 -7.98 -13.09
N LYS A 21 -19.98 -6.85 -13.34
CA LYS A 21 -19.20 -6.65 -14.56
C LYS A 21 -18.09 -7.70 -14.72
N GLU A 22 -17.36 -8.00 -13.64
CA GLU A 22 -16.29 -8.98 -13.66
C GLU A 22 -16.82 -10.42 -13.81
N GLU A 23 -17.95 -10.75 -13.19
CA GLU A 23 -18.62 -12.05 -13.36
C GLU A 23 -19.07 -12.26 -14.81
N GLU A 24 -19.61 -11.22 -15.44
CA GLU A 24 -20.01 -11.22 -16.85
C GLU A 24 -18.81 -11.33 -17.80
N SER A 25 -17.72 -10.59 -17.56
CA SER A 25 -16.52 -10.64 -18.42
C SER A 25 -15.73 -11.93 -18.27
N GLY A 26 -15.65 -12.46 -17.06
CA GLY A 26 -14.92 -13.70 -16.76
C GLY A 26 -15.73 -14.96 -17.01
N ASN A 27 -17.05 -14.84 -17.23
CA ASN A 27 -18.00 -15.97 -17.26
C ASN A 27 -17.85 -16.89 -16.03
N LEU A 28 -17.68 -16.29 -14.86
CA LEU A 28 -17.37 -16.97 -13.60
C LEU A 28 -18.16 -16.31 -12.48
N LYS A 29 -18.58 -17.09 -11.48
CA LYS A 29 -19.25 -16.56 -10.29
C LYS A 29 -18.21 -16.18 -9.23
N LEU A 30 -18.27 -14.95 -8.74
CA LEU A 30 -17.36 -14.45 -7.72
C LEU A 30 -17.94 -14.69 -6.31
N CYS A 31 -17.13 -15.32 -5.46
CA CYS A 31 -17.48 -15.56 -4.05
C CYS A 31 -17.22 -14.35 -3.13
N THR A 32 -16.81 -13.20 -3.67
CA THR A 32 -16.54 -11.99 -2.86
C THR A 32 -17.81 -11.49 -2.20
N GLU A 33 -17.78 -11.35 -0.87
CA GLU A 33 -18.87 -10.81 -0.08
C GLU A 33 -18.87 -9.27 -0.09
N VAL A 34 -20.06 -8.66 -0.01
CA VAL A 34 -20.24 -7.20 0.09
C VAL A 34 -21.04 -6.92 1.34
N LEU A 35 -20.36 -6.53 2.43
CA LEU A 35 -20.94 -6.37 3.76
C LEU A 35 -20.78 -4.94 4.28
N PRO A 36 -21.67 -4.44 5.15
CA PRO A 36 -21.48 -3.13 5.76
C PRO A 36 -20.25 -3.15 6.68
N LEU A 37 -19.48 -2.06 6.68
CA LEU A 37 -18.39 -1.84 7.62
C LEU A 37 -18.97 -1.54 9.00
N ILE A 38 -18.93 -2.53 9.91
CA ILE A 38 -19.41 -2.34 11.29
C ILE A 38 -18.32 -1.71 12.17
N LYS A 39 -17.13 -2.31 12.15
CA LYS A 39 -15.97 -1.86 12.93
C LYS A 39 -14.68 -2.39 12.30
N PHE A 40 -13.65 -1.56 12.31
CA PHE A 40 -12.29 -1.95 11.93
C PHE A 40 -11.40 -1.89 13.17
N PHE A 41 -10.65 -2.96 13.41
CA PHE A 41 -9.65 -3.03 14.46
C PHE A 41 -8.28 -2.97 13.79
N PRO A 42 -7.50 -1.89 13.99
CA PRO A 42 -6.14 -1.83 13.49
C PRO A 42 -5.32 -3.01 14.02
N ALA A 43 -4.59 -3.67 13.13
CA ALA A 43 -3.60 -4.67 13.53
C ALA A 43 -2.43 -4.02 14.26
N GLU A 44 -1.67 -4.82 15.01
CA GLU A 44 -0.51 -4.40 15.78
C GLU A 44 0.53 -3.68 14.92
N ASN A 45 1.33 -2.81 15.55
CA ASN A 45 2.28 -1.93 14.87
C ASN A 45 3.23 -2.67 13.93
N TYR A 46 3.71 -3.86 14.31
CA TYR A 46 4.66 -4.62 13.48
C TYR A 46 4.04 -5.12 12.16
N HIS A 47 2.71 -5.15 12.03
CA HIS A 47 2.03 -5.49 10.78
C HIS A 47 1.93 -4.29 9.81
N GLN A 48 2.03 -3.06 10.30
CA GLN A 48 1.83 -1.86 9.48
C GLN A 48 3.09 -1.54 8.65
N LYS A 49 2.95 -1.27 7.35
CA LYS A 49 4.13 -0.96 6.48
C LYS A 49 5.26 -1.99 6.63
N TYR A 50 4.88 -3.26 6.74
CA TYR A 50 5.76 -4.37 7.14
C TYR A 50 7.09 -4.41 6.40
N TYR A 51 7.09 -4.28 5.07
CA TYR A 51 8.32 -4.38 4.27
C TYR A 51 9.27 -3.22 4.53
N LEU A 52 8.74 -2.01 4.73
CA LEU A 52 9.54 -0.85 5.13
C LEU A 52 10.15 -1.04 6.51
N GLN A 53 9.41 -1.58 7.48
CA GLN A 53 9.97 -1.85 8.81
C GLN A 53 11.12 -2.86 8.79
N LEU A 54 11.15 -3.78 7.83
CA LEU A 54 12.25 -4.74 7.68
C LEU A 54 13.53 -4.11 7.13
N VAL A 55 13.44 -3.02 6.37
CA VAL A 55 14.59 -2.30 5.81
C VAL A 55 15.06 -1.23 6.80
N ARG A 56 15.91 -1.67 7.74
CA ARG A 56 16.35 -0.86 8.91
C ARG A 56 16.88 0.53 8.56
N GLU A 57 17.60 0.66 7.46
CA GLU A 57 18.20 1.95 7.06
C GLU A 57 17.15 2.96 6.59
N LEU A 58 16.14 2.52 5.83
CA LEU A 58 15.01 3.35 5.42
C LEU A 58 14.10 3.65 6.62
N MET A 59 13.83 2.65 7.46
CA MET A 59 12.99 2.85 8.64
C MET A 59 13.57 3.87 9.62
N LYS A 60 14.91 3.96 9.75
CA LYS A 60 15.57 4.98 10.57
C LYS A 60 15.25 6.40 10.09
N GLU A 61 15.18 6.60 8.78
CA GLU A 61 14.85 7.90 8.22
C GLU A 61 13.39 8.27 8.45
N PHE A 62 12.46 7.35 8.22
CA PHE A 62 11.06 7.55 8.57
C PHE A 62 10.86 7.83 10.06
N SER A 63 11.65 7.19 10.93
CA SER A 63 11.62 7.45 12.38
C SER A 63 12.14 8.84 12.74
N SER A 64 12.95 9.47 11.89
CA SER A 64 13.40 10.86 12.06
C SER A 64 12.42 11.88 11.46
N MET A 65 11.68 11.49 10.41
CA MET A 65 10.66 12.33 9.77
C MET A 65 9.38 12.43 10.60
N TYR A 66 9.02 11.36 11.31
CA TYR A 66 7.75 11.27 12.05
C TYR A 66 7.98 11.04 13.54
N SER A 67 7.49 11.97 14.37
CA SER A 67 7.63 11.92 15.83
C SER A 67 6.79 10.83 16.51
N ASN A 68 5.78 10.28 15.83
CA ASN A 68 4.97 9.18 16.35
C ASN A 68 4.65 8.15 15.26
N PHE A 69 4.33 6.94 15.70
CA PHE A 69 4.10 5.81 14.81
C PHE A 69 2.82 5.95 13.96
N ASN A 70 1.80 6.67 14.44
CA ASN A 70 0.56 6.86 13.69
C ASN A 70 0.77 7.75 12.46
N ASP A 71 1.54 8.81 12.58
CA ASP A 71 1.87 9.69 11.44
C ASP A 71 2.69 8.94 10.39
N PHE A 72 3.60 8.07 10.83
CA PHE A 72 4.33 7.17 9.94
C PHE A 72 3.39 6.24 9.16
N ILE A 73 2.48 5.50 9.81
CA ILE A 73 1.61 4.56 9.10
C ILE A 73 0.55 5.26 8.23
N ASN A 74 0.19 6.51 8.54
CA ASN A 74 -0.75 7.31 7.76
C ASN A 74 -0.08 8.13 6.64
N SER A 75 1.25 8.04 6.49
CA SER A 75 1.98 8.72 5.42
C SER A 75 1.84 8.04 4.05
N THR A 76 1.56 8.84 3.02
CA THR A 76 1.60 8.42 1.61
C THR A 76 2.98 7.92 1.21
N SER A 77 4.04 8.67 1.57
CA SER A 77 5.43 8.28 1.30
C SER A 77 5.75 6.91 1.92
N ALA A 78 5.37 6.67 3.19
CA ALA A 78 5.57 5.37 3.82
C ALA A 78 4.83 4.24 3.09
N ALA A 79 3.64 4.49 2.57
CA ALA A 79 2.88 3.52 1.78
C ALA A 79 3.56 3.18 0.44
N HIS A 80 4.03 4.21 -0.28
CA HIS A 80 4.71 4.06 -1.57
C HIS A 80 6.04 3.31 -1.41
N VAL A 81 6.88 3.75 -0.46
CA VAL A 81 8.16 3.09 -0.17
C VAL A 81 7.94 1.63 0.24
N ASN A 82 6.96 1.34 1.10
CA ASN A 82 6.63 -0.05 1.45
C ASN A 82 6.21 -0.88 0.22
N GLY A 83 5.48 -0.29 -0.72
CA GLY A 83 5.11 -0.91 -2.00
C GLY A 83 6.31 -1.23 -2.88
N TYR A 84 7.20 -0.25 -3.09
CA TYR A 84 8.43 -0.46 -3.87
C TYR A 84 9.35 -1.51 -3.27
N ILE A 85 9.51 -1.53 -1.95
CA ILE A 85 10.30 -2.56 -1.27
C ILE A 85 9.70 -3.96 -1.52
N LYS A 86 8.37 -4.07 -1.67
CA LYS A 86 7.70 -5.33 -2.02
C LYS A 86 7.76 -5.66 -3.53
N GLY A 87 8.29 -4.77 -4.36
CA GLY A 87 8.31 -4.94 -5.82
C GLY A 87 6.99 -4.55 -6.51
N CYS A 88 6.17 -3.73 -5.85
CA CYS A 88 5.02 -3.07 -6.46
C CYS A 88 5.48 -1.73 -7.04
N GLY A 89 5.52 -1.63 -8.37
CA GLY A 89 6.00 -0.44 -9.09
C GLY A 89 7.26 -0.74 -9.92
N SER A 90 7.50 0.06 -10.96
CA SER A 90 8.71 -0.02 -11.80
C SER A 90 9.75 1.01 -11.39
N ILE A 91 10.99 0.84 -11.86
CA ILE A 91 12.01 1.88 -11.67
C ILE A 91 11.58 3.23 -12.25
N LYS A 92 10.87 3.22 -13.39
CA LYS A 92 10.36 4.45 -14.02
C LYS A 92 9.38 5.18 -13.10
N MET A 93 8.42 4.46 -12.53
CA MET A 93 7.46 5.03 -11.58
C MET A 93 8.18 5.61 -10.36
N LEU A 94 9.16 4.88 -9.81
CA LEU A 94 9.93 5.40 -8.68
C LEU A 94 10.63 6.71 -9.03
N MET A 95 11.29 6.78 -10.19
CA MET A 95 11.98 8.01 -10.60
C MET A 95 11.05 9.22 -10.78
N GLU A 96 9.78 9.01 -11.09
CA GLU A 96 8.79 10.10 -11.23
C GLU A 96 8.37 10.70 -9.88
N GLU A 97 8.48 9.96 -8.77
CA GLU A 97 8.03 10.42 -7.44
C GLU A 97 9.13 10.45 -6.37
N ILE A 98 10.35 9.99 -6.66
CA ILE A 98 11.41 9.79 -5.65
C ILE A 98 11.79 11.06 -4.88
N GLU A 99 11.68 12.23 -5.52
CA GLU A 99 11.93 13.53 -4.87
C GLU A 99 10.84 13.88 -3.85
N ASP A 100 9.59 13.50 -4.13
CA ASP A 100 8.43 13.76 -3.27
C ASP A 100 8.36 12.80 -2.06
N LEU A 101 9.15 11.72 -2.06
CA LEU A 101 9.21 10.76 -0.95
C LEU A 101 9.85 11.36 0.32
N GLY A 102 10.60 12.46 0.19
CA GLY A 102 11.21 13.18 1.31
C GLY A 102 12.38 12.44 1.97
N LEU A 103 12.95 11.44 1.28
CA LEU A 103 14.11 10.70 1.74
C LEU A 103 15.41 11.42 1.36
N SER A 104 16.47 11.19 2.14
CA SER A 104 17.81 11.60 1.78
C SER A 104 18.30 10.88 0.53
N GLU A 105 19.28 11.49 -0.14
CA GLU A 105 19.92 10.92 -1.32
C GLU A 105 20.44 9.49 -1.08
N LYS A 106 21.00 9.22 0.10
CA LYS A 106 21.48 7.89 0.48
C LYS A 106 20.36 6.85 0.48
N SER A 107 19.21 7.19 1.07
CA SER A 107 18.06 6.29 1.14
C SER A 107 17.34 6.17 -0.19
N ASN A 108 17.29 7.24 -0.98
CA ASN A 108 16.83 7.20 -2.36
C ASN A 108 17.65 6.19 -3.17
N ASN A 109 18.98 6.29 -3.12
CA ASN A 109 19.86 5.33 -3.78
C ASN A 109 19.61 3.90 -3.32
N ARG A 110 19.38 3.69 -2.01
CA ARG A 110 19.07 2.37 -1.49
C ARG A 110 17.74 1.82 -1.99
N LEU A 111 16.70 2.65 -2.04
CA LEU A 111 15.39 2.26 -2.58
C LEU A 111 15.50 1.92 -4.07
N ILE A 112 16.27 2.68 -4.84
CA ILE A 112 16.57 2.41 -6.25
C ILE A 112 17.22 1.03 -6.43
N GLU A 113 18.22 0.69 -5.62
CA GLU A 113 18.87 -0.62 -5.68
C GLU A 113 17.88 -1.76 -5.44
N ILE A 114 17.01 -1.62 -4.43
CA ILE A 114 15.97 -2.61 -4.12
C ILE A 114 15.03 -2.79 -5.32
N VAL A 115 14.53 -1.70 -5.90
CA VAL A 115 13.60 -1.76 -7.04
C VAL A 115 14.28 -2.35 -8.27
N LYS A 116 15.51 -1.95 -8.59
CA LYS A 116 16.29 -2.54 -9.70
C LYS A 116 16.52 -4.04 -9.52
N GLY A 117 16.64 -4.51 -8.28
CA GLY A 117 16.77 -5.93 -7.96
C GLY A 117 15.60 -6.80 -8.42
N TYR A 118 14.41 -6.21 -8.65
CA TYR A 118 13.25 -6.92 -9.20
C TYR A 118 13.26 -7.06 -10.73
N GLY A 119 14.20 -6.42 -11.44
CA GLY A 119 14.33 -6.51 -12.89
C GLY A 119 13.16 -5.91 -13.68
N ARG A 120 12.52 -4.87 -13.14
CA ARG A 120 11.35 -4.20 -13.72
C ARG A 120 11.51 -2.68 -13.79
#